data_AF-A0A833LG34-F1
#
_entry.id   AF-A0A833LG34-F1
#
_cell.length_a   1.000
_cell.length_b   1.000
_cell.length_c   1.000
_cell.angle_alpha   90.00
_cell.angle_beta   90.00
_cell.angle_gamma   90.00
#
_symmetry.space_group_name_H-M   'P 1'
#
loop_
_entity.id
_entity.type
_entity.pdbx_description
1 polymer ?
#
loop_
_entity_poly.entity_id
_entity_poly.type
_entity_poly.pdbx_seq_one_letter_code
_entity_poly.pdbx_strand_id
1 'polypeptide(L)'
;MRTPNATSIGCRDPCAGWTTARDRQLLLALGRGPARAAVADVPNLNAFSLVTSGQSFVPSPEAEALVTEQRHLLVREYGKKGREIIRDAQAYADGINAYNESKGIAQPPATVNDVIAVTAFIGSIFGAGGGGEAANADLLANLEQELGQKQGYEAWEDVMLAEDPEAPTTIDKRFDYPPLTGGKVKGSVVVDPGSIESIDPRVPESAAGLAPARRQASNWLLSSRQRSATGNTLGVMGPQLGYYYPEIVQQIHLEGPGIKAQGAAVPGLAMYMLIGRTKDYAWSLTSAGHDVRDAFAEKLCEPDGATPTRDSDHYVYK
;
A
#
# COMPACT_ATOMS: atom_id res chain seq x y z
N MET A 1 20.59 11.71 27.79
CA MET A 1 21.29 10.86 26.80
C MET A 1 21.13 11.51 25.44
N ARG A 2 22.22 12.00 24.82
CA ARG A 2 22.19 12.57 23.47
C ARG A 2 21.90 11.44 22.48
N THR A 3 20.93 11.65 21.58
CA THR A 3 20.88 10.93 20.31
C THR A 3 22.26 11.02 19.64
N PRO A 4 22.76 9.95 18.98
CA PRO A 4 24.01 10.04 18.25
C PRO A 4 23.94 11.23 17.29
N ASN A 5 24.83 12.21 17.44
CA ASN A 5 24.93 13.31 16.48
C ASN A 5 25.31 12.71 15.13
N ALA A 6 24.50 12.98 14.11
CA ALA A 6 24.66 12.54 12.72
C ALA A 6 25.87 13.20 11.99
N THR A 7 26.92 13.56 12.72
CA THR A 7 28.12 14.22 12.19
C THR A 7 29.14 13.24 11.60
N SER A 8 28.86 11.93 11.58
CA SER A 8 29.65 10.96 10.82
C SER A 8 28.83 10.41 9.64
N ILE A 9 29.50 10.32 8.50
CA ILE A 9 29.06 9.94 7.15
C ILE A 9 28.33 8.57 7.05
N GLY A 10 28.05 7.87 8.16
CA GLY A 10 27.49 6.53 8.18
C GLY A 10 26.17 6.32 8.93
N CYS A 11 25.52 7.37 9.49
CA CYS A 11 24.37 7.13 10.37
C CYS A 11 22.97 7.33 9.77
N ARG A 12 22.77 7.84 8.54
CA ARG A 12 21.41 8.16 8.04
C ARG A 12 20.41 7.01 8.25
N ASP A 13 20.70 5.86 7.66
CA ASP A 13 19.82 4.69 7.67
C ASP A 13 19.78 3.97 9.03
N PRO A 14 20.93 3.68 9.69
CA PRO A 14 20.88 3.03 11.00
C PRO A 14 20.35 3.96 12.11
N CYS A 15 20.58 5.27 12.04
CA CYS A 15 19.94 6.20 12.97
C CYS A 15 18.42 6.24 12.76
N ALA A 16 17.92 6.19 11.51
CA ALA A 16 16.49 6.09 11.24
C ALA A 16 15.90 4.79 11.83
N GLY A 17 16.61 3.67 11.69
CA GLY A 17 16.25 2.40 12.32
C GLY A 17 16.18 2.49 13.84
N TRP A 18 17.23 3.04 14.45
CA TRP A 18 17.32 3.25 15.90
C TRP A 18 16.19 4.13 16.44
N THR A 19 15.92 5.28 15.82
CA THR A 19 14.85 6.17 16.28
C THR A 19 13.48 5.55 16.12
N THR A 20 13.28 4.78 15.04
CA THR A 20 12.02 4.05 14.83
C THR A 20 11.84 2.95 15.87
N ALA A 21 12.89 2.20 16.19
CA ALA A 21 12.83 1.23 17.30
C ALA A 21 12.53 1.93 18.62
N ARG A 22 13.17 3.06 18.91
CA ARG A 22 12.90 3.84 20.13
C ARG A 22 11.43 4.24 20.27
N ASP A 23 10.84 4.78 19.22
CA ASP A 23 9.54 5.45 19.33
C ASP A 23 8.38 4.56 18.85
N ARG A 24 8.64 3.48 18.12
CA ARG A 24 7.63 2.58 17.52
C ARG A 24 7.88 1.10 17.82
N GLN A 25 8.64 0.77 18.86
CA GLN A 25 8.96 -0.63 19.21
C GLN A 25 7.73 -1.53 19.28
N LEU A 26 6.64 -1.05 19.89
CA LEU A 26 5.39 -1.82 20.01
C LEU A 26 4.85 -2.21 18.64
N LEU A 27 4.80 -1.27 17.70
CA LEU A 27 4.32 -1.52 16.33
C LEU A 27 5.28 -2.44 15.57
N LEU A 28 6.60 -2.31 15.76
CA LEU A 28 7.58 -3.21 15.16
C LEU A 28 7.45 -4.64 15.69
N ALA A 29 7.24 -4.80 17.00
CA ALA A 29 7.08 -6.11 17.63
C ALA A 29 5.79 -6.82 17.17
N LEU A 30 4.69 -6.08 17.06
CA LEU A 30 3.40 -6.62 16.60
C LEU A 30 3.36 -6.81 15.07
N GLY A 31 3.99 -5.91 14.32
CA GLY A 31 3.81 -5.80 12.88
C GLY A 31 4.71 -6.70 12.03
N ARG A 32 5.90 -7.09 12.51
CA ARG A 32 6.90 -7.80 11.69
C ARG A 32 6.39 -9.13 11.10
N GLY A 33 5.75 -9.95 11.91
CA GLY A 33 5.16 -11.22 11.45
C GLY A 33 4.01 -10.99 10.47
N PRO A 34 2.93 -10.32 10.90
CA PRO A 34 1.78 -10.00 10.05
C PRO A 34 2.10 -9.27 8.75
N ALA A 35 3.17 -8.49 8.70
CA ALA A 35 3.59 -7.82 7.47
C ALA A 35 3.89 -8.79 6.31
N ARG A 36 4.24 -10.06 6.58
CA ARG A 36 4.40 -11.08 5.53
C ARG A 36 3.07 -11.40 4.83
N ALA A 37 1.94 -11.32 5.54
CA ALA A 37 0.64 -11.55 4.94
C ALA A 37 0.32 -10.49 3.86
N ALA A 38 0.83 -9.27 4.01
CA ALA A 38 0.70 -8.23 2.99
C ALA A 38 1.56 -8.50 1.74
N VAL A 39 2.70 -9.19 1.88
CA VAL A 39 3.54 -9.59 0.74
C VAL A 39 2.95 -10.80 0.01
N ALA A 40 2.41 -11.75 0.76
CA ALA A 40 1.77 -12.94 0.22
C ALA A 40 0.38 -12.68 -0.37
N ASP A 41 -0.16 -11.47 -0.17
CA ASP A 41 -1.51 -11.06 -0.58
C ASP A 41 -2.57 -12.11 -0.25
N VAL A 42 -2.56 -12.55 1.03
CA VAL A 42 -3.41 -13.66 1.47
C VAL A 42 -4.89 -13.31 1.24
N PRO A 43 -5.64 -14.10 0.45
CA PRO A 43 -7.03 -13.80 0.13
C PRO A 43 -7.87 -13.57 1.40
N ASN A 44 -8.72 -12.53 1.36
CA ASN A 44 -9.62 -12.13 2.46
C ASN A 44 -8.93 -11.75 3.79
N LEU A 45 -7.61 -11.61 3.80
CA LEU A 45 -6.86 -11.25 5.00
C LEU A 45 -6.38 -9.80 4.91
N ASN A 46 -7.06 -8.91 5.63
CA ASN A 46 -6.53 -7.57 5.85
C ASN A 46 -5.37 -7.62 6.85
N ALA A 47 -4.13 -7.55 6.37
CA ALA A 47 -2.94 -7.54 7.22
C ALA A 47 -2.98 -6.42 8.29
N PHE A 48 -3.61 -5.27 8.00
CA PHE A 48 -3.76 -4.18 8.97
C PHE A 48 -4.57 -4.64 10.19
N SER A 49 -5.63 -5.41 9.95
CA SER A 49 -6.48 -5.93 11.03
C SER A 49 -5.71 -6.83 11.98
N LEU A 50 -4.75 -7.62 11.50
CA LEU A 50 -3.88 -8.47 12.32
C LEU A 50 -2.95 -7.66 13.22
N VAL A 51 -2.37 -6.58 12.69
CA VAL A 51 -1.51 -5.70 13.50
C VAL A 51 -2.34 -4.97 14.56
N THR A 52 -3.52 -4.48 14.20
CA THR A 52 -4.39 -3.76 15.14
C THR A 52 -5.07 -4.66 16.17
N SER A 53 -5.25 -5.96 15.88
CA SER A 53 -5.77 -6.92 16.87
C SER A 53 -4.73 -7.28 17.95
N GLY A 54 -3.48 -6.86 17.77
CA GLY A 54 -2.36 -7.23 18.65
C GLY A 54 -1.89 -8.67 18.46
N GLN A 55 -2.35 -9.36 17.41
CA GLN A 55 -1.92 -10.71 17.11
C GLN A 55 -0.57 -10.68 16.39
N SER A 56 0.38 -11.47 16.89
CA SER A 56 1.66 -11.73 16.24
C SER A 56 1.77 -13.22 15.93
N PHE A 57 2.37 -13.55 14.79
CA PHE A 57 2.68 -14.93 14.44
C PHE A 57 4.09 -15.02 13.84
N VAL A 58 4.66 -16.22 13.87
CA VAL A 58 5.90 -16.53 13.17
C VAL A 58 5.54 -16.94 11.74
N PRO A 59 6.03 -16.23 10.70
CA PRO A 59 5.78 -16.61 9.32
C PRO A 59 6.32 -18.01 9.00
N SER A 60 5.67 -18.72 8.08
CA SER A 60 6.18 -20.00 7.57
C SER A 60 7.44 -19.78 6.72
N PRO A 61 8.27 -20.82 6.49
CA PRO A 61 9.41 -20.74 5.58
C PRO A 61 9.03 -20.27 4.17
N GLU A 62 7.85 -20.66 3.68
CA GLU A 62 7.33 -20.28 2.36
C GLU A 62 6.99 -18.79 2.31
N ALA A 63 6.34 -18.26 3.34
CA ALA A 63 6.05 -16.83 3.44
C ALA A 63 7.34 -15.99 3.48
N GLU A 64 8.38 -16.48 4.15
CA GLU A 64 9.68 -15.82 4.18
C GLU A 64 10.44 -15.93 2.85
N ALA A 65 10.27 -17.04 2.13
CA ALA A 65 10.79 -17.20 0.77
C ALA A 65 10.15 -16.20 -0.21
N LEU A 66 8.84 -15.94 -0.09
CA LEU A 66 8.16 -14.93 -0.91
C LEU A 66 8.77 -13.53 -0.73
N VAL A 67 9.06 -13.12 0.51
CA VAL A 67 9.74 -11.83 0.77
C VAL A 67 11.16 -11.82 0.20
N THR A 68 11.86 -12.95 0.30
CA THR A 68 13.21 -13.11 -0.26
C THR A 68 13.19 -12.96 -1.79
N GLU A 69 12.16 -13.45 -2.47
CA GLU A 69 12.00 -13.25 -3.91
C GLU A 69 11.76 -11.78 -4.28
N GLN A 70 11.07 -10.99 -3.44
CA GLN A 70 10.95 -9.54 -3.65
C GLN A 70 12.31 -8.85 -3.59
N ARG A 71 13.21 -9.29 -2.71
CA ARG A 71 14.59 -8.81 -2.65
C ARG A 71 15.35 -9.12 -3.95
N HIS A 72 15.18 -10.33 -4.50
CA HIS A 72 15.79 -10.69 -5.79
C HIS A 72 15.22 -9.88 -6.94
N LEU A 73 13.91 -9.65 -6.95
CA LEU A 73 13.22 -8.80 -7.93
C LEU A 73 13.78 -7.38 -7.93
N LEU A 74 13.99 -6.77 -6.74
CA LEU A 74 14.58 -5.42 -6.64
C LEU A 74 15.94 -5.35 -7.33
N VAL A 75 16.80 -6.36 -7.16
CA VAL A 75 18.12 -6.39 -7.82
C VAL A 75 18.00 -6.62 -9.32
N ARG A 76 17.10 -7.51 -9.73
CA ARG A 76 16.88 -7.84 -11.14
C ARG A 76 16.37 -6.63 -11.92
N GLU A 77 15.38 -5.93 -11.38
CA GLU A 77 14.72 -4.80 -12.02
C GLU A 77 15.57 -3.53 -11.98
N TYR A 78 16.12 -3.19 -10.81
CA TYR A 78 16.76 -1.89 -10.59
C TYR A 78 18.29 -1.97 -10.54
N GLY A 79 18.89 -3.15 -10.70
CA GLY A 79 20.33 -3.35 -10.80
C GLY A 79 21.11 -2.75 -9.63
N LYS A 80 21.90 -1.70 -9.92
CA LYS A 80 22.70 -0.99 -8.89
C LYS A 80 21.83 -0.34 -7.82
N LYS A 81 20.69 0.25 -8.20
CA LYS A 81 19.74 0.88 -7.27
C LYS A 81 19.06 -0.17 -6.40
N GLY A 82 18.69 -1.32 -6.95
CA GLY A 82 18.14 -2.44 -6.17
C GLY A 82 19.10 -2.92 -5.08
N ARG A 83 20.40 -3.03 -5.40
CA ARG A 83 21.43 -3.35 -4.40
C ARG A 83 21.63 -2.25 -3.36
N GLU A 84 21.40 -0.99 -3.72
CA GLU A 84 21.43 0.14 -2.78
C GLU A 84 20.27 0.06 -1.80
N ILE A 85 19.04 -0.16 -2.27
CA ILE A 85 17.85 -0.37 -1.43
C ILE A 85 18.08 -1.48 -0.40
N ILE A 86 18.70 -2.59 -0.81
CA ILE A 86 19.02 -3.69 0.11
C ILE A 86 20.04 -3.29 1.18
N ARG A 87 21.06 -2.50 0.82
CA ARG A 87 22.05 -2.01 1.78
C ARG A 87 21.42 -1.04 2.78
N ASP A 88 20.59 -0.13 2.30
CA ASP A 88 19.90 0.85 3.13
C ASP A 88 18.93 0.14 4.10
N ALA A 89 18.21 -0.89 3.62
CA ALA A 89 17.36 -1.74 4.44
C ALA A 89 18.14 -2.52 5.50
N GLN A 90 19.32 -3.05 5.17
CA GLN A 90 20.19 -3.72 6.14
C GLN A 90 20.63 -2.74 7.22
N ALA A 91 21.12 -1.56 6.83
CA ALA A 91 21.58 -0.55 7.77
C ALA A 91 20.44 -0.08 8.70
N TYR A 92 19.23 0.06 8.16
CA TYR A 92 18.03 0.34 8.96
C TYR A 92 17.72 -0.77 9.97
N ALA A 93 17.79 -2.05 9.56
CA ALA A 93 17.61 -3.19 10.45
C ALA A 93 18.68 -3.25 11.55
N ASP A 94 19.95 -2.97 11.20
CA ASP A 94 21.05 -2.89 12.15
C ASP A 94 20.81 -1.82 13.22
N GLY A 95 20.24 -0.67 12.82
CA GLY A 95 19.81 0.38 13.73
C GLY A 95 18.76 -0.07 14.74
N ILE A 96 17.76 -0.85 14.29
CA ILE A 96 16.74 -1.45 15.16
C ILE A 96 17.39 -2.42 16.15
N ASN A 97 18.28 -3.29 15.65
CA ASN A 97 18.96 -4.30 16.46
C ASN A 97 19.84 -3.66 17.53
N ALA A 98 20.61 -2.65 17.17
CA ALA A 98 21.46 -1.92 18.09
C ALA A 98 20.65 -1.22 19.20
N TYR A 99 19.47 -0.67 18.87
CA TYR A 99 18.57 -0.13 19.89
C TYR A 99 18.09 -1.22 20.85
N ASN A 100 17.59 -2.35 20.32
CA ASN A 100 17.10 -3.46 21.12
C ASN A 100 18.17 -4.01 22.07
N GLU A 101 19.39 -4.22 21.56
CA GLU A 101 20.54 -4.64 22.35
C GLU A 101 20.84 -3.64 23.47
N SER A 102 20.89 -2.33 23.15
CA SER A 102 21.17 -1.29 24.14
C SER A 102 20.12 -1.18 25.26
N LYS A 103 18.93 -1.73 25.04
CA LYS A 103 17.80 -1.73 25.99
C LYS A 103 17.53 -3.11 26.59
N GLY A 104 18.30 -4.14 26.23
CA GLY A 104 18.05 -5.51 26.68
C GLY A 104 16.69 -6.05 26.22
N ILE A 105 16.18 -5.59 25.08
CA ILE A 105 14.89 -6.03 24.54
C ILE A 105 15.10 -7.39 23.83
N ALA A 106 14.55 -8.44 24.41
CA ALA A 106 14.61 -9.80 23.85
C ALA A 106 13.62 -9.94 22.68
N GLN A 107 14.11 -9.69 21.46
CA GLN A 107 13.39 -9.87 20.21
C GLN A 107 14.32 -10.54 19.18
N PRO A 108 13.81 -11.38 18.26
CA PRO A 108 14.59 -11.84 17.13
C PRO A 108 15.18 -10.63 16.37
N PRO A 109 16.45 -10.68 15.92
CA PRO A 109 17.04 -9.59 15.16
C PRO A 109 16.17 -9.22 13.95
N ALA A 110 15.98 -7.92 13.74
CA ALA A 110 15.43 -7.37 12.51
C ALA A 110 16.36 -7.70 11.34
N THR A 111 15.75 -8.05 10.21
CA THR A 111 16.41 -8.44 8.96
C THR A 111 15.98 -7.52 7.82
N VAL A 112 16.65 -7.61 6.66
CA VAL A 112 16.21 -6.95 5.43
C VAL A 112 14.78 -7.35 5.06
N ASN A 113 14.42 -8.62 5.23
CA ASN A 113 13.08 -9.10 4.92
C ASN A 113 12.02 -8.47 5.83
N ASP A 114 12.34 -8.18 7.08
CA ASP A 114 11.44 -7.41 7.95
C ASP A 114 11.19 -6.00 7.42
N VAL A 115 12.24 -5.34 6.94
CA VAL A 115 12.14 -3.98 6.38
C VAL A 115 11.31 -3.98 5.11
N ILE A 116 11.53 -4.95 4.21
CA ILE A 116 10.76 -5.12 2.97
C ILE A 116 9.30 -5.44 3.28
N ALA A 117 9.04 -6.41 4.16
CA ALA A 117 7.68 -6.82 4.50
C ALA A 117 6.89 -5.67 5.16
N VAL A 118 7.48 -4.98 6.14
CA VAL A 118 6.83 -3.82 6.78
C VAL A 118 6.59 -2.70 5.77
N THR A 119 7.50 -2.49 4.81
CA THR A 119 7.29 -1.53 3.72
C THR A 119 6.10 -1.91 2.85
N ALA A 120 6.01 -3.18 2.42
CA ALA A 120 4.89 -3.67 1.62
C ALA A 120 3.56 -3.57 2.37
N PHE A 121 3.55 -3.88 3.67
CA PHE A 121 2.42 -3.69 4.56
C PHE A 121 1.95 -2.23 4.63
N ILE A 122 2.87 -1.27 4.78
CA ILE A 122 2.52 0.15 4.75
C ILE A 122 1.97 0.56 3.38
N GLY A 123 2.56 0.03 2.30
CA GLY A 123 2.08 0.20 0.92
C GLY A 123 0.66 -0.31 0.71
N SER A 124 0.30 -1.47 1.27
CA SER A 124 -1.04 -2.04 1.11
C SER A 124 -2.14 -1.27 1.83
N ILE A 125 -1.78 -0.40 2.79
CA ILE A 125 -2.70 0.47 3.53
C ILE A 125 -2.87 1.82 2.81
N PHE A 126 -1.78 2.49 2.46
CA PHE A 126 -1.82 3.88 1.99
C PHE A 126 -1.73 4.03 0.47
N GLY A 127 -1.14 3.03 -0.20
CA GLY A 127 -0.93 3.00 -1.65
C GLY A 127 -1.99 2.21 -2.41
N ALA A 128 -2.95 1.61 -1.72
CA ALA A 128 -3.98 0.80 -2.34
C ALA A 128 -5.24 1.61 -2.69
N GLY A 129 -5.82 1.30 -3.85
CA GLY A 129 -7.10 1.79 -4.34
C GLY A 129 -7.67 0.82 -5.38
N GLY A 130 -8.94 0.96 -5.73
CA GLY A 130 -9.62 0.03 -6.64
C GLY A 130 -10.21 -1.20 -5.96
N GLY A 131 -10.32 -2.30 -6.71
CA GLY A 131 -10.88 -3.57 -6.23
C GLY A 131 -12.41 -3.66 -6.31
N GLY A 132 -13.05 -2.86 -7.17
CA GLY A 132 -14.51 -2.82 -7.36
C GLY A 132 -15.03 -3.66 -8.52
N GLU A 133 -14.17 -4.42 -9.20
CA GLU A 133 -14.47 -5.06 -10.47
C GLU A 133 -15.58 -6.09 -10.35
N ALA A 134 -15.63 -6.85 -9.26
CA ALA A 134 -16.70 -7.82 -9.02
C ALA A 134 -18.06 -7.12 -8.91
N ALA A 135 -18.16 -6.07 -8.07
CA ALA A 135 -19.38 -5.28 -7.93
C ALA A 135 -19.77 -4.54 -9.23
N ASN A 136 -18.79 -4.03 -9.98
CA ASN A 136 -19.03 -3.38 -11.27
C ASN A 136 -19.54 -4.38 -12.33
N ALA A 137 -19.03 -5.62 -12.31
CA ALA A 137 -19.48 -6.69 -13.18
C ALA A 137 -20.89 -7.16 -12.82
N ASP A 138 -21.23 -7.27 -11.54
CA ASP A 138 -22.59 -7.59 -11.08
C ASP A 138 -23.58 -6.48 -11.44
N LEU A 139 -23.20 -5.20 -11.28
CA LEU A 139 -24.01 -4.07 -11.74
C LEU A 139 -24.30 -4.15 -13.24
N LEU A 140 -23.28 -4.42 -14.06
CA LEU A 140 -23.45 -4.61 -15.51
C LEU A 140 -24.42 -5.77 -15.80
N ALA A 141 -24.23 -6.92 -15.12
CA ALA A 141 -25.07 -8.10 -15.33
C ALA A 141 -26.55 -7.82 -15.02
N ASN A 142 -26.84 -7.13 -13.91
CA ASN A 142 -28.20 -6.75 -13.52
C ASN A 142 -28.83 -5.76 -14.54
N LEU A 143 -28.06 -4.76 -14.98
CA LEU A 143 -28.55 -3.78 -15.97
C LEU A 143 -28.82 -4.44 -17.33
N GLU A 144 -27.96 -5.36 -17.77
CA GLU A 144 -28.19 -6.12 -19.01
C GLU A 144 -29.38 -7.08 -18.89
N GLN A 145 -29.63 -7.65 -17.70
CA GLN A 145 -30.80 -8.49 -17.44
C GLN A 145 -32.11 -7.71 -17.51
N GLU A 146 -32.15 -6.48 -16.96
CA GLU A 146 -33.36 -5.67 -16.91
C GLU A 146 -33.62 -4.87 -18.21
N LEU A 147 -32.57 -4.30 -18.80
CA LEU A 147 -32.67 -3.36 -19.93
C LEU A 147 -32.28 -4.01 -21.26
N GLY A 148 -31.72 -5.22 -21.24
CA GLY A 148 -31.10 -5.85 -22.41
C GLY A 148 -29.67 -5.33 -22.65
N GLN A 149 -28.86 -6.13 -23.35
CA GLN A 149 -27.40 -5.89 -23.48
C GLN A 149 -27.01 -4.46 -23.84
N LYS A 150 -27.60 -3.89 -24.90
CA LYS A 150 -27.20 -2.57 -25.38
C LYS A 150 -27.53 -1.45 -24.40
N GLN A 151 -28.77 -1.42 -23.92
CA GLN A 151 -29.26 -0.36 -23.02
C GLN A 151 -28.69 -0.52 -21.62
N GLY A 152 -28.48 -1.77 -21.18
CA GLY A 152 -27.81 -2.08 -19.91
C GLY A 152 -26.36 -1.59 -19.90
N TYR A 153 -25.60 -1.86 -20.97
CA TYR A 153 -24.23 -1.35 -21.10
C TYR A 153 -24.18 0.19 -21.18
N GLU A 154 -25.07 0.82 -21.95
CA GLU A 154 -25.16 2.29 -22.01
C GLU A 154 -25.48 2.90 -20.64
N ALA A 155 -26.39 2.31 -19.87
CA ALA A 155 -26.70 2.73 -18.50
C ALA A 155 -25.52 2.50 -17.53
N TRP A 156 -24.78 1.40 -17.70
CA TRP A 156 -23.59 1.11 -16.91
C TRP A 156 -22.47 2.12 -17.15
N GLU A 157 -22.16 2.45 -18.41
CA GLU A 157 -21.17 3.48 -18.76
C GLU A 157 -21.51 4.84 -18.13
N ASP A 158 -22.80 5.21 -18.10
CA ASP A 158 -23.26 6.48 -17.55
C ASP A 158 -23.00 6.60 -16.03
N VAL A 159 -23.12 5.50 -15.28
CA VAL A 159 -22.91 5.50 -13.82
C VAL A 159 -21.46 5.22 -13.41
N MET A 160 -20.65 4.65 -14.30
CA MET A 160 -19.23 4.41 -14.03
C MET A 160 -18.40 5.71 -14.00
N LEU A 161 -18.85 6.75 -14.72
CA LEU A 161 -18.20 8.07 -14.78
C LEU A 161 -16.69 7.99 -15.03
N ALA A 162 -16.27 7.08 -15.91
CA ALA A 162 -14.85 6.85 -16.22
C ALA A 162 -14.16 8.12 -16.78
N GLU A 163 -14.92 8.94 -17.50
CA GLU A 163 -14.55 10.30 -17.86
C GLU A 163 -15.71 11.25 -17.53
N ASP A 164 -15.51 12.16 -16.57
CA ASP A 164 -16.45 13.24 -16.25
C ASP A 164 -15.98 14.54 -16.93
N PRO A 165 -16.69 15.03 -17.97
CA PRO A 165 -16.33 16.27 -18.67
C PRO A 165 -16.52 17.54 -17.81
N GLU A 166 -17.26 17.46 -16.69
CA GLU A 166 -17.47 18.56 -15.76
C GLU A 166 -16.42 18.61 -14.64
N ALA A 167 -15.51 17.63 -14.58
CA ALA A 167 -14.47 17.56 -13.56
C ALA A 167 -13.50 18.76 -13.66
N PRO A 168 -13.20 19.44 -12.53
CA PRO A 168 -12.27 20.57 -12.53
C PRO A 168 -10.85 20.09 -12.86
N THR A 169 -10.22 20.68 -13.88
CA THR A 169 -8.86 20.34 -14.30
C THR A 169 -7.83 21.35 -13.75
N THR A 170 -6.60 20.88 -13.54
CA THR A 170 -5.47 21.75 -13.11
C THR A 170 -4.68 22.32 -14.29
N ILE A 171 -4.94 21.82 -15.50
CA ILE A 171 -4.36 22.28 -16.77
C ILE A 171 -5.44 22.28 -17.86
N ASP A 172 -5.33 23.22 -18.81
CA ASP A 172 -6.26 23.31 -19.95
C ASP A 172 -5.98 22.28 -21.05
N LYS A 173 -4.86 21.55 -20.93
CA LYS A 173 -4.42 20.58 -21.93
C LYS A 173 -5.04 19.22 -21.65
N ARG A 174 -5.88 18.74 -22.57
CA ARG A 174 -6.35 17.35 -22.56
C ARG A 174 -5.17 16.41 -22.80
N PHE A 175 -5.11 15.35 -22.00
CA PHE A 175 -4.20 14.24 -22.18
C PHE A 175 -5.04 13.03 -22.54
N ASP A 176 -4.70 12.33 -23.63
CA ASP A 176 -5.33 11.05 -23.93
C ASP A 176 -4.86 10.05 -22.88
N TYR A 177 -5.69 9.84 -21.85
CA TYR A 177 -5.51 8.76 -20.90
C TYR A 177 -6.04 7.49 -21.58
N PRO A 178 -5.18 6.60 -22.12
CA PRO A 178 -5.67 5.47 -22.88
C PRO A 178 -6.53 4.58 -21.96
N PRO A 179 -7.60 3.94 -22.49
CA PRO A 179 -8.17 2.80 -21.78
C PRO A 179 -7.03 1.82 -21.53
N LEU A 180 -6.78 1.51 -20.25
CA LEU A 180 -5.59 0.83 -19.74
C LEU A 180 -5.29 -0.52 -20.40
N THR A 181 -6.23 -1.06 -21.18
CA THR A 181 -6.16 -2.40 -21.75
C THR A 181 -5.53 -2.45 -23.15
N GLY A 182 -5.29 -1.31 -23.81
CA GLY A 182 -4.60 -1.25 -25.12
C GLY A 182 -5.20 -2.15 -26.22
N GLY A 183 -6.47 -2.57 -26.06
CA GLY A 183 -7.12 -3.59 -26.87
C GLY A 183 -8.32 -4.24 -26.16
N LYS A 184 -8.86 -5.31 -26.77
CA LYS A 184 -9.98 -6.09 -26.22
C LYS A 184 -9.57 -6.67 -24.87
N VAL A 185 -10.28 -6.28 -23.80
CA VAL A 185 -9.99 -6.74 -22.44
C VAL A 185 -10.15 -8.26 -22.40
N LYS A 186 -9.08 -8.96 -22.00
CA LYS A 186 -9.14 -10.39 -21.68
C LYS A 186 -9.21 -10.50 -20.17
N GLY A 187 -10.19 -11.24 -19.65
CA GLY A 187 -10.36 -11.43 -18.20
C GLY A 187 -11.50 -10.62 -17.58
N SER A 188 -12.14 -9.70 -18.30
CA SER A 188 -13.43 -9.14 -17.87
C SER A 188 -14.52 -10.18 -18.11
N VAL A 189 -14.85 -10.93 -17.06
CA VAL A 189 -16.00 -11.82 -17.04
C VAL A 189 -17.19 -11.08 -16.44
N VAL A 190 -18.33 -11.15 -17.12
CA VAL A 190 -19.61 -10.78 -16.51
C VAL A 190 -19.99 -11.92 -15.58
N VAL A 191 -20.22 -11.62 -14.31
CA VAL A 191 -20.67 -12.59 -13.32
C VAL A 191 -22.16 -12.85 -13.47
N ASP A 192 -22.64 -13.97 -12.92
CA ASP A 192 -24.08 -14.21 -12.87
C ASP A 192 -24.71 -13.23 -11.87
N PRO A 193 -25.86 -12.61 -12.19
CA PRO A 193 -26.52 -11.66 -11.29
C PRO A 193 -26.75 -12.24 -9.89
N GLY A 194 -26.25 -11.54 -8.86
CA GLY A 194 -26.41 -11.94 -7.47
C GLY A 194 -25.61 -13.18 -7.06
N SER A 195 -24.57 -13.55 -7.82
CA SER A 195 -23.74 -14.73 -7.51
C SER A 195 -22.52 -14.44 -6.62
N ILE A 196 -22.32 -13.18 -6.20
CA ILE A 196 -21.18 -12.79 -5.37
C ILE A 196 -21.48 -13.07 -3.90
N GLU A 197 -20.73 -13.99 -3.30
CA GLU A 197 -20.83 -14.36 -1.90
C GLU A 197 -19.53 -14.01 -1.16
N SER A 198 -19.63 -13.47 0.05
CA SER A 198 -18.45 -13.26 0.89
C SER A 198 -18.13 -14.54 1.67
N ILE A 199 -16.89 -15.00 1.56
CA ILE A 199 -16.38 -16.10 2.39
C ILE A 199 -15.73 -15.61 3.69
N ASP A 200 -15.64 -14.29 3.91
CA ASP A 200 -15.19 -13.70 5.17
C ASP A 200 -16.39 -13.44 6.09
N PRO A 201 -16.56 -14.18 7.20
CA PRO A 201 -17.71 -14.02 8.09
C PRO A 201 -17.75 -12.65 8.80
N ARG A 202 -16.69 -11.84 8.69
CA ARG A 202 -16.64 -10.46 9.23
C ARG A 202 -17.22 -9.44 8.25
N VAL A 203 -17.38 -9.80 6.98
CA VAL A 203 -17.92 -8.94 5.94
C VAL A 203 -19.40 -9.31 5.75
N PRO A 204 -20.34 -8.36 5.96
CA PRO A 204 -21.74 -8.61 5.66
C PRO A 204 -21.91 -9.02 4.19
N GLU A 205 -22.85 -9.93 3.91
CA GLU A 205 -23.13 -10.41 2.55
C GLU A 205 -23.41 -9.24 1.58
N SER A 206 -24.12 -8.20 2.05
CA SER A 206 -24.37 -6.97 1.30
C SER A 206 -23.13 -6.17 0.90
N ALA A 207 -21.96 -6.52 1.46
CA ALA A 207 -20.68 -5.89 1.17
C ALA A 207 -19.72 -6.82 0.40
N ALA A 208 -20.17 -7.99 -0.03
CA ALA A 208 -19.38 -8.92 -0.82
C ALA A 208 -18.97 -8.29 -2.16
N GLY A 209 -17.70 -8.35 -2.52
CA GLY A 209 -17.16 -7.81 -3.77
C GLY A 209 -17.18 -6.27 -3.89
N LEU A 210 -17.67 -5.54 -2.88
CA LEU A 210 -17.62 -4.08 -2.86
C LEU A 210 -16.19 -3.57 -2.64
N ALA A 211 -15.80 -2.58 -3.43
CA ALA A 211 -14.59 -1.82 -3.15
C ALA A 211 -14.69 -1.16 -1.77
N PRO A 212 -13.56 -0.99 -1.04
CA PRO A 212 -13.55 -0.22 0.19
C PRO A 212 -14.13 1.19 -0.03
N ALA A 213 -14.98 1.63 0.90
CA ALA A 213 -15.60 2.95 0.81
C ALA A 213 -14.54 4.07 0.64
N ARG A 214 -14.75 4.95 -0.35
CA ARG A 214 -13.90 6.13 -0.55
C ARG A 214 -13.95 6.99 0.71
N ARG A 215 -12.80 7.24 1.32
CA ARG A 215 -12.66 8.18 2.42
C ARG A 215 -12.19 9.52 1.87
N GLN A 216 -12.82 10.61 2.30
CA GLN A 216 -12.37 11.96 1.97
C GLN A 216 -11.13 12.31 2.80
N ALA A 217 -9.97 11.98 2.25
CA ALA A 217 -8.62 12.32 2.72
C ALA A 217 -7.66 12.16 1.52
N SER A 218 -6.46 12.74 1.46
CA SER A 218 -5.80 13.72 2.35
C SER A 218 -5.79 15.11 1.71
N ASN A 219 -5.44 16.16 2.48
CA ASN A 219 -5.45 17.53 1.95
C ASN A 219 -4.09 17.94 1.35
N TRP A 220 -4.14 18.55 0.17
CA TRP A 220 -2.99 19.21 -0.44
C TRP A 220 -3.41 20.56 -1.02
N LEU A 221 -2.82 21.65 -0.53
CA LEU A 221 -3.08 23.01 -1.01
C LEU A 221 -1.76 23.72 -1.28
N LEU A 222 -1.66 24.41 -2.42
CA LEU A 222 -0.51 25.24 -2.78
C LEU A 222 -0.96 26.65 -3.13
N SER A 223 -0.24 27.64 -2.62
CA SER A 223 -0.35 29.04 -3.03
C SER A 223 0.96 29.47 -3.68
N SER A 224 0.86 30.02 -4.88
CA SER A 224 2.01 30.52 -5.61
C SER A 224 2.66 31.70 -4.90
N ARG A 225 3.96 31.92 -5.17
CA ARG A 225 4.70 33.06 -4.62
C ARG A 225 4.02 34.42 -4.86
N GLN A 226 3.34 34.60 -5.99
CA GLN A 226 2.65 35.85 -6.35
C GLN A 226 1.42 36.11 -5.49
N ARG A 227 0.88 35.08 -4.84
CA ARG A 227 -0.28 35.15 -3.93
C ARG A 227 0.12 35.11 -2.46
N SER A 228 1.42 35.17 -2.15
CA SER A 228 1.97 35.08 -0.80
C SER A 228 2.62 36.40 -0.39
N ALA A 229 2.24 36.93 0.78
CA ALA A 229 2.82 38.16 1.33
C ALA A 229 4.34 38.07 1.57
N THR A 230 4.87 36.85 1.73
CA THR A 230 6.32 36.62 1.96
C THR A 230 7.10 36.39 0.67
N GLY A 231 6.43 36.32 -0.49
CA GLY A 231 7.07 35.98 -1.76
C GLY A 231 7.55 34.51 -1.86
N ASN A 232 7.20 33.66 -0.89
CA ASN A 232 7.47 32.22 -0.92
C ASN A 232 6.21 31.43 -1.32
N THR A 233 6.39 30.29 -1.99
CA THR A 233 5.31 29.31 -2.17
C THR A 233 4.87 28.80 -0.80
N LEU A 234 3.57 28.82 -0.53
CA LEU A 234 2.99 28.28 0.70
C LEU A 234 2.31 26.95 0.38
N GLY A 235 2.44 25.97 1.29
CA GLY A 235 1.82 24.66 1.13
C GLY A 235 1.18 24.18 2.42
N VAL A 236 -0.02 23.57 2.30
CA VAL A 236 -0.63 22.75 3.34
C VAL A 236 -0.61 21.31 2.84
N MET A 237 0.12 20.46 3.55
CA MET A 237 0.33 19.05 3.24
C MET A 237 -0.16 18.23 4.42
N GLY A 238 -1.43 17.83 4.40
CA GLY A 238 -2.14 17.32 5.56
C GLY A 238 -2.61 15.87 5.39
N PRO A 239 -1.72 14.86 5.57
CA PRO A 239 -2.15 13.46 5.60
C PRO A 239 -3.09 13.22 6.79
N GLN A 240 -4.19 12.52 6.57
CA GLN A 240 -5.19 12.21 7.61
C GLN A 240 -5.15 10.72 7.94
N LEU A 241 -4.39 10.36 8.99
CA LEU A 241 -4.07 8.97 9.35
C LEU A 241 -4.81 8.45 10.59
N GLY A 242 -5.70 9.26 11.16
CA GLY A 242 -6.39 8.98 12.42
C GLY A 242 -5.71 9.62 13.62
N TYR A 243 -6.23 9.34 14.82
CA TYR A 243 -5.70 9.83 16.10
C TYR A 243 -5.58 8.66 17.08
N TYR A 244 -4.45 7.97 17.07
CA TYR A 244 -4.14 6.90 18.04
C TYR A 244 -2.68 6.96 18.47
N TYR A 245 -2.36 6.30 19.59
CA TYR A 245 -1.00 6.26 20.13
C TYR A 245 -0.56 4.82 20.41
N PRO A 246 0.65 4.41 19.96
CA PRO A 246 1.56 5.17 19.11
C PRO A 246 1.02 5.31 17.67
N GLU A 247 1.16 6.51 17.10
CA GLU A 247 0.81 6.78 15.69
C GLU A 247 1.75 6.02 14.75
N ILE A 248 1.29 5.59 13.56
CA ILE A 248 2.17 4.87 12.61
C ILE A 248 3.28 5.80 12.10
N VAL A 249 2.94 7.05 11.79
CA VAL A 249 3.92 8.04 11.37
C VAL A 249 4.68 8.63 12.56
N GLN A 250 5.94 8.98 12.33
CA GLN A 250 6.78 9.74 13.25
C GLN A 250 7.44 10.90 12.51
N GLN A 251 7.59 12.03 13.19
CA GLN A 251 8.36 13.14 12.64
C GLN A 251 9.86 12.87 12.82
N ILE A 252 10.65 12.98 11.75
CA ILE A 252 12.10 12.80 11.79
C ILE A 252 12.82 13.93 11.04
N HIS A 253 14.08 14.12 11.41
CA HIS A 253 15.05 14.92 10.66
C HIS A 253 16.17 13.98 10.22
N LEU A 254 16.44 13.93 8.91
CA LEU A 254 17.56 13.20 8.34
C LEU A 254 18.61 14.19 7.83
N GLU A 255 19.84 14.06 8.32
CA GLU A 255 20.99 14.83 7.87
C GLU A 255 22.15 13.86 7.59
N GLY A 256 22.68 13.90 6.37
CA GLY A 256 23.78 13.06 5.90
C GLY A 256 24.23 13.45 4.49
N PRO A 257 25.21 12.74 3.91
CA PRO A 257 25.66 13.00 2.55
C PRO A 257 24.49 12.97 1.55
N GLY A 258 24.28 14.08 0.84
CA GLY A 258 23.24 14.19 -0.19
C GLY A 258 21.81 14.39 0.33
N ILE A 259 21.56 14.44 1.64
CA ILE A 259 20.22 14.67 2.20
C ILE A 259 20.24 15.52 3.46
N LYS A 260 19.40 16.55 3.45
CA LYS A 260 19.01 17.31 4.65
C LYS A 260 17.52 17.60 4.56
N ALA A 261 16.73 16.78 5.23
CA ALA A 261 15.28 16.81 5.14
C ALA A 261 14.63 16.61 6.50
N GLN A 262 13.46 17.19 6.68
CA GLN A 262 12.60 16.94 7.83
C GLN A 262 11.18 16.67 7.37
N GLY A 263 10.47 15.81 8.08
CA GLY A 263 9.14 15.41 7.66
C GLY A 263 8.59 14.25 8.46
N ALA A 264 7.60 13.56 7.89
CA ALA A 264 6.98 12.38 8.45
C ALA A 264 7.54 11.12 7.80
N ALA A 265 7.75 10.10 8.62
CA ALA A 265 8.30 8.83 8.26
C ALA A 265 7.50 7.68 8.87
N VAL A 266 7.55 6.52 8.23
CA VAL A 266 6.84 5.29 8.63
C VAL A 266 7.85 4.19 8.93
N PRO A 267 7.55 3.27 9.87
CA PRO A 267 8.35 2.06 10.06
C PRO A 267 8.60 1.31 8.75
N GLY A 268 9.81 0.78 8.59
CA GLY A 268 10.23 0.06 7.38
C GLY A 268 10.74 0.96 6.25
N LEU A 269 10.31 2.23 6.19
CA LEU A 269 10.73 3.15 5.12
C LEU A 269 11.24 4.51 5.63
N ALA A 270 11.54 4.63 6.91
CA ALA A 270 11.89 5.91 7.51
C ALA A 270 13.19 6.52 6.95
N MET A 271 14.08 5.70 6.37
CA MET A 271 15.31 6.17 5.74
C MET A 271 15.09 6.95 4.42
N TYR A 272 13.93 6.82 3.77
CA TYR A 272 13.63 7.48 2.49
C TYR A 272 12.71 8.71 2.57
N MET A 273 12.10 8.99 3.73
CA MET A 273 11.21 10.14 3.99
C MET A 273 10.17 10.41 2.88
N LEU A 274 9.00 9.77 2.99
CA LEU A 274 7.91 9.89 2.02
C LEU A 274 7.19 11.25 2.02
N ILE A 275 7.20 11.96 3.15
CA ILE A 275 6.54 13.26 3.31
C ILE A 275 7.54 14.17 3.99
N GLY A 276 7.89 15.31 3.39
CA GLY A 276 8.88 16.18 4.00
C GLY A 276 9.25 17.41 3.20
N ARG A 277 10.30 18.06 3.66
CA ARG A 277 10.89 19.24 3.04
C ARG A 277 12.38 19.30 3.26
N THR A 278 13.07 19.89 2.30
CA THR A 278 14.46 20.34 2.43
C THR A 278 14.49 21.85 2.66
N LYS A 279 15.66 22.46 2.51
CA LYS A 279 15.81 23.92 2.43
C LYS A 279 15.11 24.50 1.19
N ASP A 280 15.06 23.75 0.10
CA ASP A 280 14.78 24.30 -1.24
C ASP A 280 13.45 23.81 -1.84
N TYR A 281 12.90 22.68 -1.37
CA TYR A 281 11.64 22.12 -1.87
C TYR A 281 10.91 21.27 -0.82
N ALA A 282 9.63 20.97 -1.08
CA ALA A 282 8.77 20.16 -0.21
C ALA A 282 7.92 19.18 -1.04
N TRP A 283 7.57 18.05 -0.43
CA TRP A 283 6.75 16.99 -1.01
C TRP A 283 5.90 16.32 0.06
N SER A 284 4.80 15.72 -0.37
CA SER A 284 3.89 14.94 0.45
C SER A 284 3.09 14.03 -0.47
N LEU A 285 2.14 13.29 0.09
CA LEU A 285 1.37 12.27 -0.59
C LEU A 285 -0.10 12.43 -0.20
N THR A 286 -0.99 12.26 -1.18
CA THR A 286 -2.43 12.06 -0.98
C THR A 286 -2.80 10.73 -1.62
N SER A 287 -3.70 9.97 -0.99
CA SER A 287 -4.20 8.74 -1.60
C SER A 287 -5.04 9.10 -2.82
N ALA A 288 -4.55 8.76 -4.01
CA ALA A 288 -5.19 9.10 -5.27
C ALA A 288 -6.40 8.20 -5.61
N GLY A 289 -6.57 7.09 -4.87
CA GLY A 289 -7.63 6.12 -5.13
C GLY A 289 -7.52 5.45 -6.50
N HIS A 290 -6.33 5.46 -7.10
CA HIS A 290 -6.07 4.78 -8.37
C HIS A 290 -6.44 3.31 -8.27
N ASP A 291 -6.97 2.77 -9.35
CA ASP A 291 -7.25 1.35 -9.46
C ASP A 291 -5.93 0.59 -9.65
N VAL A 292 -5.45 0.00 -8.55
CA VAL A 292 -4.17 -0.73 -8.46
C VAL A 292 -4.36 -2.08 -7.76
N ARG A 293 -5.60 -2.49 -7.57
CA ARG A 293 -5.99 -3.81 -7.08
C ARG A 293 -6.82 -4.45 -8.18
N ASP A 294 -6.34 -5.60 -8.65
CA ASP A 294 -7.04 -6.37 -9.67
C ASP A 294 -7.75 -7.57 -9.03
N ALA A 295 -9.01 -7.78 -9.38
CA ALA A 295 -9.73 -9.02 -9.09
C ALA A 295 -9.55 -10.03 -10.23
N PHE A 296 -9.12 -11.25 -9.90
CA PHE A 296 -8.98 -12.35 -10.86
C PHE A 296 -10.12 -13.35 -10.68
N ALA A 297 -10.79 -13.69 -11.79
CA ALA A 297 -11.78 -14.75 -11.83
C ALA A 297 -11.13 -16.05 -12.32
N GLU A 298 -11.06 -17.03 -11.43
CA GLU A 298 -10.48 -18.35 -11.71
C GLU A 298 -11.56 -19.39 -12.00
N LYS A 299 -11.24 -20.37 -12.84
CA LYS A 299 -12.14 -21.49 -13.11
C LYS A 299 -11.90 -22.59 -12.07
N LEU A 300 -12.92 -22.89 -11.26
CA LEU A 300 -12.87 -24.01 -10.32
C LEU A 300 -12.66 -25.35 -11.05
N CYS A 301 -11.96 -26.27 -10.39
CA CYS A 301 -11.75 -27.63 -10.85
C CYS A 301 -11.85 -28.63 -9.68
N GLU A 302 -11.93 -29.91 -10.02
CA GLU A 302 -11.77 -31.01 -9.07
C GLU A 302 -10.57 -31.87 -9.49
N PRO A 303 -9.62 -32.19 -8.61
CA PRO A 303 -8.42 -32.97 -8.97
C PRO A 303 -8.74 -34.36 -9.54
N ASP A 304 -9.88 -34.94 -9.18
CA ASP A 304 -10.35 -36.23 -9.65
C ASP A 304 -11.15 -36.16 -10.96
N GLY A 305 -11.36 -34.96 -11.51
CA GLY A 305 -12.11 -34.72 -12.73
C GLY A 305 -13.63 -34.66 -12.56
N ALA A 306 -14.15 -34.65 -11.32
CA ALA A 306 -15.55 -34.40 -11.06
C ALA A 306 -16.00 -33.00 -11.57
N THR A 307 -17.32 -32.82 -11.70
CA THR A 307 -17.89 -31.52 -12.09
C THR A 307 -17.71 -30.55 -10.94
N PRO A 308 -17.03 -29.40 -11.13
CA PRO A 308 -16.83 -28.42 -10.06
C PRO A 308 -18.15 -27.86 -9.56
N THR A 309 -18.22 -27.58 -8.26
CA THR A 309 -19.37 -26.98 -7.58
C THR A 309 -18.94 -25.69 -6.88
N ARG A 310 -19.85 -25.02 -6.17
CA ARG A 310 -19.51 -23.87 -5.32
C ARG A 310 -18.67 -24.25 -4.10
N ASP A 311 -18.64 -25.54 -3.74
CA ASP A 311 -17.87 -26.07 -2.63
C ASP A 311 -16.45 -26.50 -3.04
N SER A 312 -16.11 -26.43 -4.34
CA SER A 312 -14.79 -26.76 -4.85
C SER A 312 -13.72 -25.84 -4.26
N ASP A 313 -12.64 -26.42 -3.73
CA ASP A 313 -11.49 -25.73 -3.14
C ASP A 313 -10.26 -25.70 -4.05
N HIS A 314 -10.39 -26.20 -5.29
CA HIS A 314 -9.34 -26.20 -6.31
C HIS A 314 -9.73 -25.33 -7.50
N TYR A 315 -8.72 -24.75 -8.16
CA TYR A 315 -8.90 -23.97 -9.38
C TYR A 315 -7.81 -24.29 -10.42
N VAL A 316 -8.13 -24.01 -11.68
CA VAL A 316 -7.20 -24.22 -12.80
C VAL A 316 -6.13 -23.12 -12.79
N TYR A 317 -4.95 -23.45 -12.25
CA TYR A 317 -3.78 -22.58 -12.32
C TYR A 317 -3.23 -22.52 -13.77
N LYS A 318 -2.93 -21.32 -14.28
CA LYS A 318 -2.40 -21.08 -15.63
C LYS A 318 -1.04 -20.42 -15.63
#